data_AF-A0A8S3SKJ9-F1
#
_entry.id   AF-A0A8S3SKJ9-F1
#
_cell.length_a   1.000
_cell.length_b   1.000
_cell.length_c   1.000
_cell.angle_alpha   90.00
_cell.angle_beta   90.00
_cell.angle_gamma   90.00
#
_symmetry.space_group_name_H-M   'P 1'
#
loop_
_entity.id
_entity.type
_entity.pdbx_description
1 polymer ?
#
loop_
_entity_poly.entity_id
_entity_poly.type
_entity_poly.pdbx_seq_one_letter_code
_entity_poly.pdbx_strand_id
1 'polypeptide(L)'
;MSVILRHTSRCLSSEHTSRCLSSEHTQQISVILNTLADVCHLNTQADVCHLNTQADVCHLNTQADVCHLNTQPDVCHLNITLADVCHLNTQADVCHLNTQADVCHLNTEADVCHLNTQSDVCHLNTLADVCHLNTEADVCHLNTQSDVCHLNTQADVCHLNTQSDVCHLNTQADVCHLNTDVCHLCHI
;
A
#
# COMPACT_ATOMS: atom_id res chain seq x y z
N MET A 1 -28.71 -17.02 12.88
CA MET A 1 -29.18 -16.70 11.51
C MET A 1 -28.49 -15.41 11.12
N SER A 2 -27.30 -15.52 10.55
CA SER A 2 -26.46 -14.35 10.24
C SER A 2 -27.09 -13.62 9.06
N VAL A 3 -27.60 -12.42 9.32
CA VAL A 3 -28.10 -11.54 8.27
C VAL A 3 -26.86 -10.94 7.60
N ILE A 4 -26.47 -11.49 6.45
CA ILE A 4 -25.53 -10.82 5.55
C ILE A 4 -26.34 -9.73 4.85
N LEU A 5 -26.31 -8.50 5.37
CA LEU A 5 -26.73 -7.34 4.58
C LEU A 5 -25.66 -7.12 3.50
N ARG A 6 -25.88 -7.67 2.31
CA ARG A 6 -25.18 -7.23 1.10
C ARG A 6 -25.64 -5.81 0.78
N HIS A 7 -24.97 -4.80 1.31
CA HIS A 7 -25.11 -3.47 0.75
C HIS A 7 -24.42 -3.47 -0.61
N THR A 8 -25.24 -3.49 -1.67
CA THR A 8 -24.78 -3.15 -3.01
C THR A 8 -24.45 -1.66 -2.99
N SER A 9 -23.17 -1.33 -2.86
CA SER A 9 -22.67 0.01 -3.17
C SER A 9 -23.18 0.38 -4.56
N ARG A 10 -23.87 1.52 -4.68
CA ARG A 10 -24.23 2.06 -6.00
C ARG A 10 -22.95 2.53 -6.68
N CYS A 11 -22.36 1.68 -7.50
CA CYS A 11 -21.37 2.09 -8.45
C CYS A 11 -22.10 2.75 -9.63
N LEU A 12 -21.82 4.03 -9.87
CA LEU A 12 -22.12 4.64 -11.15
C LEU A 12 -21.01 4.18 -12.10
N SER A 13 -21.26 3.10 -12.83
CA SER A 13 -20.39 2.67 -13.93
C SER A 13 -20.90 3.29 -15.24
N SER A 14 -20.12 4.20 -15.80
CA SER A 14 -20.10 4.44 -17.25
C SER A 14 -19.05 3.50 -17.85
N GLU A 15 -19.12 3.18 -19.14
CA GLU A 15 -18.15 2.32 -19.84
C GLU A 15 -16.68 2.70 -19.56
N HIS A 16 -16.41 3.97 -19.18
CA HIS A 16 -15.06 4.50 -18.95
C HIS A 16 -14.74 4.87 -17.49
N THR A 17 -15.72 4.97 -16.59
CA THR A 17 -15.48 5.46 -15.22
C THR A 17 -16.37 4.79 -14.20
N SER A 18 -15.77 4.22 -13.15
CA SER A 18 -16.49 3.75 -11.97
C SER A 18 -16.27 4.71 -10.80
N ARG A 19 -17.37 5.26 -10.27
CA ARG A 19 -17.40 5.97 -8.98
C ARG A 19 -18.34 5.24 -8.04
N CYS A 20 -17.82 4.74 -6.92
CA CYS A 20 -18.65 4.18 -5.85
C CYS A 20 -18.47 5.02 -4.57
N LEU A 21 -19.58 5.41 -3.94
CA LEU A 21 -19.63 6.10 -2.66
C LEU A 21 -20.23 5.12 -1.65
N SER A 22 -19.46 4.70 -0.64
CA SER A 22 -20.03 3.95 0.50
C SER A 22 -20.53 4.93 1.57
N SER A 23 -21.69 4.61 2.17
CA SER A 23 -22.44 5.42 3.14
C SER A 23 -21.91 5.26 4.56
N GLU A 24 -21.95 6.36 5.33
CA GLU A 24 -21.72 6.39 6.79
C GLU A 24 -22.89 5.71 7.52
N HIS A 25 -22.68 4.56 8.17
CA HIS A 25 -23.41 4.20 9.39
C HIS A 25 -22.82 3.01 10.17
N THR A 26 -22.84 3.14 11.49
CA THR A 26 -22.30 2.27 12.54
C THR A 26 -23.07 0.96 12.73
N GLN A 27 -22.79 -0.05 11.89
CA GLN A 27 -23.00 -1.47 12.18
C GLN A 27 -22.31 -2.35 11.11
N GLN A 28 -21.20 -3.03 11.47
CA GLN A 28 -20.53 -4.11 10.73
C GLN A 28 -20.70 -4.05 9.20
N ILE A 29 -20.10 -3.03 8.60
CA ILE A 29 -20.06 -2.87 7.15
C ILE A 29 -18.85 -3.65 6.64
N SER A 30 -19.11 -4.73 5.90
CA SER A 30 -18.10 -5.39 5.07
C SER A 30 -18.32 -4.98 3.61
N VAL A 31 -17.28 -4.45 2.97
CA VAL A 31 -17.28 -4.10 1.55
C VAL A 31 -16.46 -5.14 0.81
N ILE A 32 -17.04 -5.73 -0.22
CA ILE A 32 -16.33 -6.59 -1.17
C ILE A 32 -16.64 -6.06 -2.57
N LEU A 33 -15.61 -5.59 -3.28
CA LEU A 33 -15.76 -5.02 -4.61
C LEU A 33 -14.71 -5.58 -5.56
N ASN A 34 -15.15 -5.90 -6.78
CA ASN A 34 -14.28 -6.17 -7.92
C ASN A 34 -14.59 -5.12 -8.99
N THR A 35 -13.60 -4.37 -9.42
CA THR A 35 -13.76 -3.26 -10.38
C THR A 35 -12.92 -3.52 -11.62
N LEU A 36 -13.52 -3.35 -12.79
CA LEU A 36 -12.88 -3.30 -14.10
C LEU A 36 -13.34 -2.02 -14.80
N ALA A 37 -12.45 -1.06 -15.02
CA ALA A 37 -12.79 0.22 -15.67
C ALA A 37 -11.52 0.95 -16.13
N ASP A 38 -11.56 1.74 -17.19
CA ASP A 38 -10.40 2.57 -17.60
C ASP A 38 -9.95 3.49 -16.44
N VAL A 39 -10.91 4.12 -15.75
CA VAL A 39 -10.63 4.94 -14.56
C VAL A 39 -11.49 4.50 -13.37
N CYS A 40 -10.82 4.23 -12.25
CA CYS A 40 -11.45 3.92 -10.97
C CYS A 40 -11.20 5.04 -9.95
N HIS A 41 -12.28 5.58 -9.38
CA HIS A 41 -12.21 6.42 -8.19
C HIS A 41 -13.10 5.83 -7.10
N LEU A 42 -12.48 5.42 -6.00
CA LEU A 42 -13.19 4.82 -4.87
C LEU A 42 -12.84 5.53 -3.56
N ASN A 43 -13.87 5.82 -2.78
CA ASN A 43 -13.72 6.20 -1.38
C ASN A 43 -14.51 5.19 -0.55
N THR A 44 -13.81 4.40 0.27
CA THR A 44 -14.40 3.31 1.05
C THR A 44 -14.24 3.60 2.53
N GLN A 45 -15.35 3.51 3.27
CA GLN A 45 -15.37 3.50 4.72
C GLN A 45 -16.14 2.26 5.17
N ALA A 46 -15.47 1.35 5.89
CA ALA A 46 -16.02 0.05 6.28
C ALA A 46 -15.26 -0.49 7.49
N ASP A 47 -15.80 -1.48 8.22
CA ASP A 47 -15.00 -2.18 9.24
C ASP A 47 -14.04 -3.17 8.54
N VAL A 48 -14.53 -3.82 7.47
CA VAL A 48 -13.75 -4.75 6.64
C VAL A 48 -13.89 -4.37 5.17
N CYS A 49 -12.76 -4.22 4.49
CA CYS A 49 -12.69 -3.84 3.08
C CYS A 49 -11.89 -4.88 2.27
N HIS A 50 -12.52 -5.47 1.25
CA HIS A 50 -11.86 -6.30 0.25
C HIS A 50 -12.07 -5.70 -1.13
N LEU A 51 -11.00 -5.20 -1.75
CA LEU A 51 -11.05 -4.58 -3.07
C LEU A 51 -10.13 -5.32 -4.03
N ASN A 52 -10.65 -5.62 -5.21
CA ASN A 52 -9.87 -6.03 -6.36
C ASN A 52 -10.14 -5.05 -7.50
N THR A 53 -9.12 -4.34 -7.97
CA THR A 53 -9.28 -3.29 -8.97
C THR A 53 -8.31 -3.49 -10.12
N GLN A 54 -8.86 -3.59 -11.33
CA GLN A 54 -8.11 -3.54 -12.58
C GLN A 54 -8.60 -2.32 -13.36
N ALA A 55 -7.69 -1.40 -13.65
CA ALA A 55 -7.99 -0.14 -14.32
C ALA A 55 -6.76 0.42 -15.02
N ASP A 56 -6.87 1.38 -15.94
CA ASP A 56 -5.66 2.08 -16.43
C ASP A 56 -5.20 3.07 -15.36
N VAL A 57 -6.16 3.77 -14.74
CA VAL A 57 -5.92 4.74 -13.65
C VAL A 57 -6.77 4.41 -12.44
N CYS A 58 -6.14 4.35 -11.27
CA CYS A 58 -6.80 4.01 -10.01
C CYS A 58 -6.51 5.04 -8.92
N HIS A 59 -7.57 5.56 -8.29
CA HIS A 59 -7.47 6.37 -7.08
C HIS A 59 -8.35 5.76 -5.99
N LEU A 60 -7.74 5.22 -4.94
CA LEU A 60 -8.45 4.63 -3.81
C LEU A 60 -8.14 5.41 -2.54
N ASN A 61 -9.18 5.78 -1.81
CA ASN A 61 -9.10 6.20 -0.42
C ASN A 61 -9.86 5.18 0.43
N THR A 62 -9.19 4.55 1.39
CA THR A 62 -9.78 3.50 2.21
C THR A 62 -9.57 3.80 3.69
N GLN A 63 -10.66 3.85 4.44
CA GLN A 63 -10.67 3.87 5.88
C GLN A 63 -11.37 2.60 6.37
N ALA A 64 -10.63 1.66 6.94
CA ALA A 64 -11.19 0.44 7.47
C ALA A 64 -10.29 -0.22 8.49
N ASP A 65 -10.86 -0.79 9.56
CA ASP A 65 -10.12 -1.54 10.58
C ASP A 65 -9.32 -2.68 9.94
N VAL A 66 -9.93 -3.40 8.98
CA VAL A 66 -9.23 -4.42 8.18
C VAL A 66 -9.39 -4.12 6.71
N CYS A 67 -8.27 -4.05 5.98
CA CYS A 67 -8.30 -3.85 4.54
C CYS A 67 -7.40 -4.85 3.79
N HIS A 68 -7.96 -5.41 2.72
CA HIS A 68 -7.26 -6.26 1.76
C HIS A 68 -7.49 -5.71 0.36
N LEU A 69 -6.43 -5.19 -0.24
CA LEU A 69 -6.49 -4.56 -1.55
C LEU A 69 -5.58 -5.32 -2.52
N ASN A 70 -6.12 -5.62 -3.70
CA ASN A 70 -5.36 -6.05 -4.85
C ASN A 70 -5.64 -5.07 -6.00
N THR A 71 -4.61 -4.39 -6.49
CA THR A 71 -4.75 -3.36 -7.52
C THR A 71 -3.75 -3.57 -8.64
N GLN A 72 -4.26 -3.63 -9.87
CA GLN A 72 -3.45 -3.75 -11.08
C GLN A 72 -3.78 -2.66 -12.11
N PRO A 73 -3.28 -1.41 -11.91
CA PRO A 73 -3.40 -0.38 -12.92
C PRO A 73 -2.08 0.17 -13.48
N ASP A 74 -2.08 0.78 -14.65
CA ASP A 74 -0.88 1.48 -15.16
C ASP A 74 -0.44 2.57 -14.16
N VAL A 75 -1.39 3.32 -13.61
CA VAL A 75 -1.13 4.36 -12.59
C VAL A 75 -2.06 4.21 -11.37
N CYS A 76 -1.50 4.15 -10.16
CA CYS A 76 -2.30 4.19 -8.92
C CYS A 76 -1.88 5.27 -7.93
N HIS A 77 -2.89 5.79 -7.24
CA HIS A 77 -2.75 6.59 -6.02
C HIS A 77 -3.63 5.95 -4.94
N LEU A 78 -2.99 5.41 -3.93
CA LEU A 78 -3.63 4.66 -2.87
C LEU A 78 -3.39 5.35 -1.53
N ASN A 79 -4.46 5.68 -0.82
CA ASN A 79 -4.41 6.23 0.52
C ASN A 79 -5.21 5.33 1.46
N ILE A 80 -4.54 4.77 2.46
CA ILE A 80 -5.13 3.89 3.46
C ILE A 80 -4.87 4.51 4.83
N THR A 81 -5.92 4.75 5.60
CA THR A 81 -5.83 5.42 6.90
C THR A 81 -6.66 4.69 7.94
N LEU A 82 -6.18 4.67 9.19
CA LEU A 82 -6.90 4.13 10.35
C LEU A 82 -7.28 2.66 10.18
N ALA A 83 -6.34 1.84 9.72
CA ALA A 83 -6.50 0.39 9.69
C ALA A 83 -5.76 -0.26 10.86
N ASP A 84 -6.39 -1.19 11.56
CA ASP A 84 -5.68 -2.08 12.48
C ASP A 84 -4.78 -3.01 11.65
N VAL A 85 -5.29 -3.51 10.52
CA VAL A 85 -4.58 -4.41 9.61
C VAL A 85 -4.75 -4.01 8.15
N CYS A 86 -3.62 -3.84 7.47
CA CYS A 86 -3.57 -3.57 6.04
C CYS A 86 -2.78 -4.64 5.30
N HIS A 87 -3.40 -5.25 4.29
CA HIS A 87 -2.74 -6.09 3.29
C HIS A 87 -2.96 -5.48 1.90
N LEU A 88 -1.87 -5.15 1.21
CA LEU A 88 -1.92 -4.60 -0.13
C LEU A 88 -1.00 -5.37 -1.07
N ASN A 89 -1.54 -5.71 -2.23
CA ASN A 89 -0.77 -6.14 -3.38
C ASN A 89 -1.02 -5.18 -4.54
N THR A 90 0.04 -4.53 -5.04
CA THR A 90 -0.03 -3.57 -6.13
C THR A 90 0.91 -3.95 -7.25
N GLN A 91 0.38 -3.99 -8.47
CA GLN A 91 1.16 -4.11 -9.69
C GLN A 91 0.81 -2.92 -10.60
N ALA A 92 1.78 -2.05 -10.91
CA ALA A 92 1.52 -0.85 -11.70
C ALA A 92 2.76 -0.38 -12.48
N ASP A 93 2.64 0.50 -13.46
CA ASP A 93 3.83 1.19 -14.00
C ASP A 93 4.27 2.28 -12.99
N VAL A 94 3.30 3.03 -12.45
CA VAL A 94 3.54 4.08 -11.45
C VAL A 94 2.64 3.90 -10.24
N CYS A 95 3.25 3.77 -9.06
CA CYS A 95 2.55 3.63 -7.79
C CYS A 95 2.89 4.75 -6.80
N HIS A 96 1.84 5.43 -6.32
CA HIS A 96 1.92 6.28 -5.13
C HIS A 96 1.07 5.68 -4.02
N LEU A 97 1.70 5.35 -2.89
CA LEU A 97 1.03 4.74 -1.74
C LEU A 97 1.32 5.53 -0.47
N ASN A 98 0.25 5.83 0.27
CA ASN A 98 0.32 6.30 1.64
C ASN A 98 -0.49 5.36 2.54
N THR A 99 0.16 4.77 3.54
CA THR A 99 -0.47 3.81 4.45
C THR A 99 -0.24 4.21 5.90
N GLN A 100 -1.32 4.32 6.66
CA GLN A 100 -1.30 4.45 8.11
C GLN A 100 -2.13 3.32 8.72
N ALA A 101 -1.46 2.36 9.38
CA ALA A 101 -2.10 1.19 9.98
C ALA A 101 -1.28 0.65 11.15
N ASP A 102 -1.88 -0.04 12.13
CA ASP A 102 -1.10 -0.66 13.22
C ASP A 102 -0.18 -1.77 12.66
N VAL A 103 -0.72 -2.63 11.81
CA VAL A 103 0.05 -3.65 11.08
C VAL A 103 -0.15 -3.50 9.58
N CYS A 104 0.94 -3.43 8.83
CA CYS A 104 0.89 -3.38 7.37
C CYS A 104 1.77 -4.44 6.70
N HIS A 105 1.22 -5.06 5.65
CA HIS A 105 1.89 -5.97 4.75
C HIS A 105 1.69 -5.48 3.33
N LEU A 106 2.75 -5.00 2.71
CA LEU A 106 2.72 -4.31 1.43
C LEU A 106 3.62 -5.05 0.45
N ASN A 107 3.05 -5.50 -0.67
CA ASN A 107 3.78 -6.01 -1.83
C ASN A 107 3.55 -5.08 -3.02
N THR A 108 4.61 -4.56 -3.61
CA THR A 108 4.53 -3.61 -4.74
C THR A 108 5.51 -4.00 -5.83
N GLU A 109 4.98 -4.20 -7.03
CA GLU A 109 5.73 -4.37 -8.27
C GLU A 109 5.42 -3.20 -9.18
N ALA A 110 6.40 -2.33 -9.46
CA ALA A 110 6.17 -1.20 -10.37
C ALA A 110 7.44 -0.63 -10.99
N ASP A 111 7.39 -0.04 -12.18
CA ASP A 111 8.57 0.65 -12.74
C ASP A 111 9.01 1.80 -11.81
N VAL A 112 8.05 2.59 -11.32
CA VAL A 112 8.29 3.67 -10.36
C VAL A 112 7.34 3.55 -9.17
N CYS A 113 7.89 3.55 -7.95
CA CYS A 113 7.08 3.58 -6.74
C CYS A 113 7.53 4.63 -5.71
N HIS A 114 6.53 5.24 -5.07
CA HIS A 114 6.69 6.13 -3.93
C HIS A 114 5.79 5.63 -2.80
N LEU A 115 6.40 5.09 -1.75
CA LEU A 115 5.68 4.50 -0.62
C LEU A 115 5.99 5.29 0.65
N ASN A 116 4.95 5.77 1.31
CA ASN A 116 5.02 6.35 2.65
C ASN A 116 4.20 5.46 3.60
N THR A 117 4.82 4.99 4.67
CA THR A 117 4.21 4.03 5.59
C THR A 117 4.48 4.40 7.03
N GLN A 118 3.40 4.49 7.81
CA GLN A 118 3.45 4.68 9.26
C GLN A 118 2.67 3.54 9.93
N SER A 119 3.35 2.76 10.78
CA SER A 119 2.73 1.60 11.45
C SER A 119 3.49 1.12 12.65
N ASP A 120 2.87 0.41 13.60
CA ASP A 120 3.65 -0.26 14.66
C ASP A 120 4.50 -1.39 14.07
N VAL A 121 3.93 -2.18 13.14
CA VAL A 121 4.63 -3.27 12.44
C VAL A 121 4.49 -3.13 10.93
N CYS A 122 5.63 -3.01 10.24
CA CYS A 122 5.70 -2.91 8.79
C CYS A 122 6.43 -4.11 8.16
N HIS A 123 5.79 -4.74 7.18
CA HIS A 123 6.44 -5.65 6.25
C HIS A 123 6.26 -5.14 4.82
N LEU A 124 7.38 -4.79 4.18
CA LEU A 124 7.41 -4.27 2.82
C LEU A 124 8.23 -5.18 1.92
N ASN A 125 7.65 -5.52 0.77
CA ASN A 125 8.36 -6.11 -0.35
C ASN A 125 8.15 -5.23 -1.59
N THR A 126 9.24 -4.75 -2.18
CA THR A 126 9.19 -3.83 -3.32
C THR A 126 10.14 -4.30 -4.41
N LEU A 127 9.60 -4.45 -5.62
CA LEU A 127 10.36 -4.66 -6.84
C LEU A 127 10.05 -3.51 -7.80
N ALA A 128 11.06 -2.73 -8.16
CA ALA A 128 10.87 -1.57 -9.02
C ALA A 128 12.12 -1.17 -9.79
N ASP A 129 12.03 -0.41 -10.88
CA ASP A 129 13.23 0.22 -11.46
C ASP A 129 13.69 1.37 -10.55
N VAL A 130 12.75 2.19 -10.09
CA VAL A 130 12.99 3.31 -9.16
C VAL A 130 12.04 3.24 -7.98
N CYS A 131 12.58 3.21 -6.76
CA CYS A 131 11.77 3.26 -5.55
C CYS A 131 12.20 4.36 -4.58
N HIS A 132 11.20 5.05 -4.02
CA HIS A 132 11.34 5.96 -2.90
C HIS A 132 10.49 5.47 -1.74
N LEU A 133 11.15 5.10 -0.65
CA LEU A 133 10.53 4.48 0.52
C LEU A 133 10.76 5.38 1.75
N ASN A 134 9.67 5.76 2.41
CA ASN A 134 9.69 6.40 3.72
C ASN A 134 8.87 5.54 4.70
N THR A 135 9.53 5.05 5.76
CA THR A 135 8.91 4.15 6.72
C THR A 135 9.18 4.61 8.15
N GLU A 136 8.12 4.82 8.92
CA GLU A 136 8.17 5.04 10.36
C GLU A 136 7.44 3.90 11.05
N ALA A 137 8.16 3.08 11.82
CA ALA A 137 7.54 1.95 12.53
C ALA A 137 8.30 1.49 13.76
N ASP A 138 7.64 0.90 14.77
CA ASP A 138 8.37 0.28 15.88
C ASP A 138 9.22 -0.90 15.38
N VAL A 139 8.62 -1.75 14.54
CA VAL A 139 9.30 -2.87 13.88
C VAL A 139 9.10 -2.79 12.38
N CYS A 140 10.18 -2.80 11.60
CA CYS A 140 10.11 -2.86 10.15
C CYS A 140 10.97 -3.98 9.55
N HIS A 141 10.40 -4.63 8.55
CA HIS A 141 11.06 -5.58 7.67
C HIS A 141 10.89 -5.11 6.23
N LEU A 142 11.99 -4.73 5.59
CA LEU A 142 12.01 -4.16 4.26
C LEU A 142 12.83 -5.06 3.35
N ASN A 143 12.23 -5.52 2.26
CA ASN A 143 12.90 -6.20 1.16
C ASN A 143 12.70 -5.41 -0.13
N THR A 144 13.79 -4.92 -0.71
CA THR A 144 13.74 -4.03 -1.87
C THR A 144 14.71 -4.48 -2.94
N GLN A 145 14.22 -4.64 -4.16
CA GLN A 145 15.04 -4.89 -5.34
C GLN A 145 14.74 -3.79 -6.36
N SER A 146 15.76 -3.00 -6.72
CA SER A 146 15.59 -1.95 -7.73
C SER A 146 16.88 -1.50 -8.40
N ASP A 147 16.79 -0.79 -9.53
CA ASP A 147 17.97 -0.16 -10.11
C ASP A 147 18.38 1.07 -9.27
N VAL A 148 17.40 1.88 -8.84
CA VAL A 148 17.60 3.05 -7.98
C VAL A 148 16.70 2.97 -6.74
N CYS A 149 17.32 2.99 -5.56
CA CYS A 149 16.63 2.97 -4.27
C CYS A 149 16.95 4.21 -3.43
N HIS A 150 15.92 4.92 -2.99
CA HIS A 150 16.00 5.90 -1.92
C HIS A 150 15.17 5.43 -0.74
N LEU A 151 15.81 5.24 0.40
CA LEU A 151 15.19 4.66 1.58
C LEU A 151 15.45 5.52 2.81
N ASN A 152 14.37 5.96 3.45
CA ASN A 152 14.37 6.64 4.73
C ASN A 152 13.57 5.81 5.73
N THR A 153 14.21 5.35 6.79
CA THR A 153 13.55 4.51 7.80
C THR A 153 13.87 4.96 9.21
N GLN A 154 12.83 5.12 10.02
CA GLN A 154 12.95 5.33 11.44
C GLN A 154 12.21 4.19 12.15
N ALA A 155 12.92 3.42 12.96
CA ALA A 155 12.33 2.31 13.70
C ALA A 155 13.07 1.94 14.98
N ASP A 156 12.43 1.28 15.94
CA ASP A 156 13.16 0.70 17.07
C ASP A 156 13.94 -0.54 16.59
N VAL A 157 13.29 -1.40 15.79
CA VAL A 157 13.91 -2.59 15.18
C VAL A 157 13.73 -2.55 13.67
N CYS A 158 14.84 -2.59 12.93
CA CYS A 158 14.86 -2.59 11.48
C CYS A 158 15.61 -3.80 10.92
N HIS A 159 14.95 -4.53 10.02
CA HIS A 159 15.57 -5.52 9.16
C HIS A 159 15.45 -5.07 7.71
N LEU A 160 16.60 -4.81 7.07
CA LEU A 160 16.65 -4.31 5.70
C LEU A 160 17.44 -5.28 4.81
N ASN A 161 16.82 -5.67 3.71
CA ASN A 161 17.45 -6.37 2.59
C ASN A 161 17.25 -5.54 1.32
N THR A 162 18.31 -4.91 0.82
CA THR A 162 18.25 -4.06 -0.38
C THR A 162 19.25 -4.52 -1.42
N GLN A 163 18.77 -4.80 -2.63
CA GLN A 163 19.61 -5.07 -3.79
C GLN A 163 19.38 -3.96 -4.81
N SER A 164 20.42 -3.16 -5.11
CA SER A 164 20.28 -2.09 -6.09
C SER A 164 21.58 -1.64 -6.74
N ASP A 165 21.52 -1.09 -7.95
CA ASP A 165 22.70 -0.49 -8.58
C ASP A 165 23.09 0.83 -7.92
N VAL A 166 22.08 1.66 -7.59
CA VAL A 166 22.24 2.93 -6.87
C VAL A 166 21.33 2.93 -5.65
N CYS A 167 21.92 3.15 -4.47
CA CYS A 167 21.20 3.16 -3.22
C CYS A 167 21.57 4.40 -2.39
N HIS A 168 20.54 5.04 -1.83
CA HIS A 168 20.64 6.10 -0.84
C HIS A 168 19.85 5.68 0.39
N LEU A 169 20.59 5.30 1.44
CA LEU A 169 20.01 4.81 2.68
C LEU A 169 20.18 5.85 3.79
N ASN A 170 19.09 6.13 4.52
CA ASN A 170 19.07 6.83 5.79
C ASN A 170 18.23 5.99 6.77
N THR A 171 18.87 5.30 7.72
CA THR A 171 18.17 4.43 8.68
C THR A 171 18.55 4.79 10.11
N GLN A 172 17.56 5.24 10.88
CA GLN A 172 17.69 5.46 12.30
C GLN A 172 16.99 4.33 13.05
N ALA A 173 17.76 3.45 13.71
CA ALA A 173 17.20 2.41 14.55
C ALA A 173 18.06 2.02 15.76
N ASP A 174 17.39 1.59 16.84
CA ASP A 174 18.06 1.05 18.04
C ASP A 174 18.71 -0.32 17.73
N VAL A 175 18.02 -1.14 16.93
CA VAL A 175 18.54 -2.41 16.40
C VAL A 175 18.38 -2.42 14.89
N CYS A 176 19.49 -2.56 14.16
CA CYS A 176 19.48 -2.63 12.70
C CYS A 176 20.21 -3.88 12.19
N HIS A 177 19.53 -4.67 11.36
CA HIS A 177 20.09 -5.75 10.57
C HIS A 177 20.05 -5.37 9.10
N LEU A 178 21.22 -5.13 8.52
CA LEU A 178 21.37 -4.66 7.14
C LEU A 178 22.03 -5.72 6.27
N ASN A 179 21.37 -6.09 5.17
CA ASN A 179 21.94 -6.83 4.06
C ASN A 179 21.80 -6.00 2.79
N THR A 180 22.92 -5.61 2.18
CA THR A 180 22.91 -4.78 0.96
C THR A 180 23.91 -5.28 -0.05
N ASP A 181 23.44 -5.61 -1.25
CA ASP A 181 24.29 -5.96 -2.38
C ASP A 181 24.34 -4.78 -3.35
N VAL A 182 25.54 -4.19 -3.48
CA VAL A 182 25.84 -2.98 -4.26
C VAL A 182 25.12 -1.74 -3.71
N CYS A 183 25.89 -0.84 -3.11
CA CYS A 183 25.38 0.40 -2.52
C CYS A 183 26.49 1.46 -2.61
N HIS A 184 26.30 2.46 -3.47
CA HIS A 184 27.30 3.51 -3.64
C HIS A 184 27.24 4.61 -2.56
N LEU A 185 26.18 4.69 -1.73
CA LEU A 185 26.09 5.66 -0.63
C LEU A 185 25.12 5.25 0.51
N CYS A 186 25.62 4.63 1.56
CA CYS A 186 24.89 4.45 2.83
C CYS A 186 25.26 5.54 3.85
N HIS A 187 24.27 6.20 4.45
CA HIS A 187 24.42 6.92 5.72
C HIS A 187 23.57 6.20 6.77
N ILE A 188 24.21 5.61 7.75
CA ILE A 188 23.58 4.94 8.90
C ILE A 188 23.85 5.82 10.11
#